data_AF-A0A8D8U292-F1
#
_entry.id   AF-A0A8D8U292-F1
#
_cell.length_a   1.000
_cell.length_b   1.000
_cell.length_c   1.000
_cell.angle_alpha   90.00
_cell.angle_beta   90.00
_cell.angle_gamma   90.00
#
_symmetry.space_group_name_H-M   'P 1'
#
loop_
_entity.id
_entity.type
_entity.pdbx_description
1 polymer ?
#
loop_
_entity_poly.entity_id
_entity_poly.type
_entity_poly.pdbx_seq_one_letter_code
_entity_poly.pdbx_strand_id
1 'polypeptide(L)'
;MLFSNNLINHYSTRRKLISVFILVSLISVVRSRDLSCANAKYFTNPGKVAVDLLKSPVNGESLKICTSRLTCCSQEQEIQVHNVIRSSYDKHLKQTLYTLSSVLKSRAHRFDGFFKELLSTSKKSFHDMFKRTYGIIYEQNSFLFTDLFEELEKYFSKGNVDLIEVMDNFFSILYQKMFTVLNAQYTFDDK
;
A
#
# COMPACT_ATOMS: atom_id res chain seq x y z
N MET A 1 31.59 93.16 13.85
CA MET A 1 31.56 91.96 14.72
C MET A 1 30.37 91.06 14.36
N LEU A 2 30.31 90.49 13.14
CA LEU A 2 29.14 89.68 12.71
C LEU A 2 29.49 88.30 12.12
N PHE A 3 30.77 87.91 12.08
CA PHE A 3 31.19 86.61 11.52
C PHE A 3 31.46 85.50 12.57
N SER A 4 31.60 85.82 13.87
CA SER A 4 31.89 84.81 14.90
C SER A 4 30.65 84.11 15.50
N ASN A 5 29.46 84.73 15.44
CA ASN A 5 28.25 84.17 16.08
C ASN A 5 27.56 83.04 15.28
N ASN A 6 27.78 82.96 13.96
CA ASN A 6 27.15 81.92 13.13
C ASN A 6 27.86 80.56 13.20
N LEU A 7 29.19 80.54 13.39
CA LEU A 7 29.97 79.29 13.48
C LEU A 7 29.74 78.55 14.81
N ILE A 8 29.57 79.28 15.92
CA ILE A 8 29.31 78.72 17.26
C ILE A 8 27.91 78.09 17.32
N ASN A 9 26.90 78.75 16.73
CA ASN A 9 25.55 78.22 16.65
C ASN A 9 25.48 76.94 15.82
N HIS A 10 26.19 76.89 14.68
CA HIS A 10 26.18 75.71 13.81
C HIS A 10 26.88 74.49 14.44
N TYR A 11 27.89 74.71 15.29
CA TYR A 11 28.58 73.65 16.05
C TYR A 11 27.71 73.08 17.19
N SER A 12 26.97 73.95 17.89
CA SER A 12 26.02 73.56 18.95
C SER A 12 24.87 72.68 18.42
N THR A 13 24.31 73.04 17.26
CA THR A 13 23.21 72.29 16.63
C THR A 13 23.66 70.90 16.15
N ARG A 14 24.88 70.78 15.61
CA ARG A 14 25.46 69.48 15.20
C ARG A 14 25.70 68.53 16.38
N ARG A 15 26.20 69.04 17.51
CA ARG A 15 26.37 68.23 18.74
C ARG A 15 25.02 67.70 19.26
N LYS A 16 23.98 68.54 19.26
CA LYS A 16 22.62 68.14 19.65
C LYS A 16 22.03 67.08 18.71
N LEU A 17 22.24 67.23 17.40
CA LEU A 17 21.80 66.23 16.40
C LEU A 17 22.49 64.88 16.60
N ILE A 18 23.80 64.87 16.84
CA ILE A 18 24.57 63.64 17.08
C ILE A 18 24.13 62.97 18.39
N SER A 19 23.92 63.73 19.47
CA SER A 19 23.42 63.17 20.73
C SER A 19 22.01 62.59 20.59
N VAL A 20 21.14 63.23 19.79
CA VAL A 20 19.79 62.71 19.50
C VAL A 20 19.88 61.44 18.65
N PHE A 21 20.76 61.39 17.64
CA PHE A 21 20.97 60.19 16.84
C PHE A 21 21.51 59.01 17.66
N ILE A 22 22.42 59.27 18.60
CA ILE A 22 22.94 58.26 19.54
C ILE A 22 21.84 57.79 20.50
N LEU A 23 21.01 58.71 21.01
CA LEU A 23 19.86 58.34 21.86
C LEU A 23 18.83 57.50 21.09
N VAL A 24 18.51 57.89 19.85
CA VAL A 24 17.54 57.20 18.99
C VAL A 24 18.05 55.81 18.60
N SER A 25 19.34 55.66 18.32
CA SER A 25 19.95 54.36 18.02
C SER A 25 20.06 53.45 19.24
N LEU A 26 20.22 54.00 20.46
CA LEU A 26 20.09 53.26 21.72
C LEU A 26 18.65 52.86 22.04
N ILE A 27 17.64 53.62 21.60
CA ILE A 27 16.21 53.30 21.81
C ILE A 27 15.70 52.25 20.81
N SER A 28 16.32 52.11 19.64
CA SER A 28 16.08 50.98 18.73
C SER A 28 16.75 49.69 19.20
N VAL A 29 16.49 49.30 20.45
CA VAL A 29 16.62 47.89 20.85
C VAL A 29 15.63 47.09 20.02
N VAL A 30 16.18 46.10 19.31
CA VAL A 30 15.46 45.13 18.48
C VAL A 30 14.21 44.63 19.21
N ARG A 31 13.03 44.98 18.69
CA ARG A 31 11.75 44.44 19.13
C ARG A 31 11.68 42.98 18.66
N SER A 32 11.99 42.04 19.55
CA SER A 32 11.74 40.62 19.35
C SER A 32 10.28 40.44 18.94
N ARG A 33 10.03 39.76 17.81
CA ARG A 33 8.68 39.25 17.52
C ARG A 33 8.34 38.27 18.64
N ASP A 34 7.28 38.51 19.40
CA ASP A 34 6.78 37.57 20.41
C ASP A 34 6.45 36.24 19.73
N LEU A 35 7.38 35.28 19.81
CA LEU A 35 7.21 33.95 19.26
C LEU A 35 6.26 33.19 20.20
N SER A 36 4.98 33.07 19.82
CA SER A 36 3.94 32.45 20.65
C SER A 36 3.62 31.03 20.19
N CYS A 37 3.50 30.10 21.14
CA CYS A 37 3.14 28.70 20.88
C CYS A 37 1.64 28.48 20.66
N ALA A 38 0.82 29.54 20.73
CA ALA A 38 -0.63 29.46 20.53
C ALA A 38 -1.01 28.83 19.17
N ASN A 39 -0.23 29.08 18.12
CA ASN A 39 -0.48 28.54 16.78
C ASN A 39 -0.01 27.09 16.62
N ALA A 40 0.83 26.57 17.52
CA ALA A 40 1.24 25.16 17.48
C ALA A 40 0.10 24.21 17.93
N LYS A 41 -0.89 24.73 18.65
CA LYS A 41 -2.08 23.99 19.12
C LYS A 41 -2.97 23.46 17.98
N TYR A 42 -2.84 23.98 16.76
CA TYR A 42 -3.53 23.42 15.59
C TYR A 42 -3.06 22.00 15.23
N PHE A 43 -1.85 21.60 15.63
CA PHE A 43 -1.36 20.22 15.49
C PHE A 43 -2.04 19.27 16.48
N THR A 44 -2.59 19.79 17.58
CA THR A 44 -3.20 19.03 18.67
C THR A 44 -4.71 19.12 18.59
N ASN A 45 -5.27 18.81 17.42
CA ASN A 45 -6.71 18.70 17.26
C ASN A 45 -7.21 17.39 17.91
N PRO A 46 -8.38 17.42 18.59
CA PRO A 46 -9.01 16.21 19.10
C PRO A 46 -9.27 15.25 17.93
N GLY A 47 -8.60 14.09 17.95
CA GLY A 47 -8.72 13.05 16.92
C GLY A 47 -7.42 12.65 16.20
N LYS A 48 -6.29 13.36 16.40
CA LYS A 48 -4.99 12.98 15.81
C LYS A 48 -3.89 12.80 16.85
N VAL A 49 -3.60 13.84 17.65
CA VAL A 49 -2.59 13.81 18.72
C VAL A 49 -3.05 14.76 19.82
N ALA A 50 -3.61 14.24 20.91
CA ALA A 50 -4.02 15.06 22.05
C ALA A 50 -2.83 15.20 23.02
N VAL A 51 -1.97 16.18 22.78
CA VAL A 51 -0.85 16.53 23.67
C VAL A 51 -0.98 18.01 23.99
N ASP A 52 -1.04 18.38 25.26
CA ASP A 52 -1.05 19.80 25.65
C ASP A 52 0.35 20.37 25.45
N LEU A 53 0.49 21.39 24.60
CA LEU A 53 1.76 22.05 24.29
C LEU A 53 2.08 23.16 25.30
N LEU A 54 3.36 23.56 25.34
CA LEU A 54 3.79 24.70 26.15
C LEU A 54 3.18 26.01 25.63
N LYS A 55 2.91 26.96 26.53
CA LYS A 55 2.34 28.28 26.20
C LYS A 55 3.36 29.23 25.56
N SER A 56 4.63 29.04 25.86
CA SER A 56 5.76 29.83 25.37
C SER A 56 6.89 28.92 24.86
N PRO A 57 7.68 29.36 23.87
CA PRO A 57 8.75 28.55 23.31
C PRO A 57 9.91 28.39 24.30
N VAL A 58 10.52 27.21 24.28
CA VAL A 58 11.69 26.85 25.09
C VAL A 58 12.86 26.44 24.17
N ASN A 59 14.06 26.35 24.73
CA ASN A 59 15.22 25.82 23.99
C ASN A 59 15.00 24.33 23.67
N GLY A 60 15.19 23.94 22.41
CA GLY A 60 14.98 22.58 21.90
C GLY A 60 16.22 21.67 21.89
N GLU A 61 17.35 22.09 22.46
CA GLU A 61 18.59 21.27 22.52
C GLU A 61 18.41 19.89 23.21
N SER A 62 17.42 19.75 24.09
CA SER A 62 17.11 18.49 24.78
C SER A 62 16.25 17.52 23.96
N LEU A 63 15.76 17.95 22.79
CA LEU A 63 14.94 17.14 21.89
C LEU A 63 15.82 16.21 21.05
N LYS A 64 15.32 14.99 20.79
CA LYS A 64 16.08 13.94 20.09
C LYS A 64 15.65 13.76 18.64
N ILE A 65 14.40 14.10 18.30
CA ILE A 65 13.79 13.85 16.99
C ILE A 65 13.63 15.18 16.24
N CYS A 66 13.13 16.21 16.92
CA CYS A 66 12.98 17.55 16.37
C CYS A 66 14.29 18.35 16.48
N THR A 67 14.67 19.06 15.42
CA THR A 67 15.96 19.78 15.33
C THR A 67 15.85 21.30 15.55
N SER A 68 14.66 21.78 15.95
CA SER A 68 14.38 23.21 16.13
C SER A 68 15.07 23.79 17.37
N ARG A 69 15.81 24.89 17.22
CA ARG A 69 16.46 25.60 18.34
C ARG A 69 15.47 26.17 19.35
N LEU A 70 14.31 26.65 18.89
CA LEU A 70 13.18 27.06 19.72
C LEU A 70 11.99 26.16 19.42
N THR A 71 11.36 25.62 20.45
CA THR A 71 10.30 24.61 20.35
C THR A 71 9.16 24.88 21.33
N CYS A 72 7.96 24.41 20.99
CA CYS A 72 6.79 24.43 21.86
C CYS A 72 6.55 23.08 22.57
N CYS A 73 7.47 22.13 22.38
CA CYS A 73 7.42 20.80 22.96
C CYS A 73 8.55 20.61 23.96
N SER A 74 8.24 20.07 25.13
CA SER A 74 9.20 19.46 26.05
C SER A 74 9.65 18.10 25.50
N GLN A 75 10.72 17.55 26.09
CA GLN A 75 11.21 16.21 25.75
C GLN A 75 10.15 15.12 26.01
N GLU A 76 9.35 15.24 27.08
CA GLU A 76 8.26 14.31 27.35
C GLU A 76 7.15 14.40 26.30
N GLN A 77 6.78 15.62 25.92
CA GLN A 77 5.79 15.86 24.86
C GLN A 77 6.27 15.33 23.51
N GLU A 78 7.56 15.47 23.18
CA GLU A 78 8.15 14.89 21.97
C GLU A 78 7.99 13.35 21.94
N ILE A 79 8.24 12.68 23.06
CA ILE A 79 8.07 11.21 23.18
C ILE A 79 6.60 10.82 23.05
N GLN A 80 5.69 11.54 23.72
CA GLN A 80 4.25 11.27 23.63
C GLN A 80 3.73 11.43 22.20
N VAL A 81 4.08 12.54 21.54
CA VAL A 81 3.73 12.79 20.13
C VAL A 81 4.30 11.69 19.23
N HIS A 82 5.57 11.30 19.43
CA HIS A 82 6.19 10.22 18.66
C HIS A 82 5.41 8.90 18.80
N ASN A 83 5.05 8.51 20.02
CA ASN A 83 4.32 7.26 20.27
C ASN A 83 2.93 7.27 19.64
N VAL A 84 2.20 8.40 19.71
CA VAL A 84 0.89 8.53 19.08
C VAL A 84 1.00 8.47 17.56
N ILE A 85 1.98 9.15 16.97
CA ILE A 85 2.24 9.10 15.52
C ILE A 85 2.58 7.68 15.10
N ARG A 86 3.49 7.01 15.81
CA ARG A 86 3.90 5.63 15.50
C ARG A 86 2.73 4.67 15.57
N SER A 87 1.95 4.71 16.65
CA SER A 87 0.77 3.87 16.83
C SER A 87 -0.29 4.12 15.74
N SER A 88 -0.54 5.39 15.44
CA SER A 88 -1.48 5.78 14.38
C SER A 88 -1.00 5.30 13.02
N TYR A 89 0.28 5.48 12.70
CA TYR A 89 0.88 5.01 11.45
C TYR A 89 0.77 3.49 11.31
N ASP A 90 1.18 2.73 12.33
CA ASP A 90 1.11 1.27 12.35
C ASP A 90 -0.34 0.79 12.16
N LYS A 91 -1.31 1.48 12.76
CA LYS A 91 -2.74 1.18 12.58
C LYS A 91 -3.19 1.41 11.14
N HIS A 92 -2.86 2.56 10.54
CA HIS A 92 -3.25 2.88 9.15
C HIS A 92 -2.56 1.93 8.15
N LEU A 93 -1.29 1.63 8.38
CA LEU A 93 -0.54 0.68 7.56
C LEU A 93 -1.17 -0.71 7.63
N LYS A 94 -1.45 -1.22 8.85
CA LYS A 94 -2.14 -2.50 9.03
C LYS A 94 -3.50 -2.50 8.32
N GLN A 95 -4.33 -1.49 8.53
CA GLN A 95 -5.65 -1.40 7.87
C GLN A 95 -5.53 -1.46 6.36
N THR A 96 -4.62 -0.68 5.77
CA THR A 96 -4.39 -0.67 4.32
C THR A 96 -3.94 -2.04 3.80
N LEU A 97 -2.98 -2.68 4.48
CA LEU A 97 -2.50 -4.02 4.13
C LEU A 97 -3.59 -5.09 4.28
N TYR A 98 -4.39 -5.01 5.33
CA TYR A 98 -5.52 -5.93 5.54
C TYR A 98 -6.57 -5.77 4.45
N THR A 99 -6.94 -4.55 4.08
CA THR A 99 -7.88 -4.31 2.99
C THR A 99 -7.35 -4.86 1.67
N LEU A 100 -6.08 -4.60 1.33
CA LEU A 100 -5.46 -5.14 0.13
C LEU A 100 -5.44 -6.67 0.13
N SER A 101 -4.98 -7.28 1.22
CA SER A 101 -4.95 -8.74 1.39
C SER A 101 -6.34 -9.35 1.27
N SER A 102 -7.36 -8.72 1.86
CA SER A 102 -8.76 -9.17 1.77
C SER A 102 -9.27 -9.15 0.32
N VAL A 103 -8.98 -8.08 -0.44
CA VAL A 103 -9.33 -7.99 -1.86
C VAL A 103 -8.64 -9.09 -2.66
N LEU A 104 -7.32 -9.25 -2.51
CA LEU A 104 -6.56 -10.28 -3.22
C LEU A 104 -7.08 -11.69 -2.91
N LYS A 105 -7.34 -11.98 -1.63
CA LYS A 105 -7.89 -13.27 -1.19
C LYS A 105 -9.28 -13.52 -1.78
N SER A 106 -10.15 -12.52 -1.78
CA SER A 106 -11.49 -12.63 -2.37
C SER A 106 -11.43 -12.87 -3.88
N ARG A 107 -10.54 -12.16 -4.59
CA ARG A 107 -10.33 -12.36 -6.03
C ARG A 107 -9.78 -13.74 -6.34
N ALA A 108 -8.79 -14.21 -5.60
CA ALA A 108 -8.22 -15.55 -5.74
C ALA A 108 -9.27 -16.64 -5.50
N HIS A 109 -10.08 -16.51 -4.44
CA HIS A 109 -11.17 -17.46 -4.16
C HIS A 109 -12.23 -17.47 -5.27
N ARG A 110 -12.60 -16.29 -5.78
CA ARG A 110 -13.57 -16.20 -6.89
C ARG A 110 -13.03 -16.83 -8.17
N PHE A 111 -11.75 -16.60 -8.46
CA PHE A 111 -11.07 -17.20 -9.61
C PHE A 111 -11.00 -18.73 -9.50
N ASP A 112 -10.60 -19.26 -8.35
CA ASP A 112 -10.58 -20.69 -8.05
C ASP A 112 -11.97 -21.33 -8.23
N GLY A 113 -13.00 -20.73 -7.64
CA GLY A 113 -14.38 -21.22 -7.78
C GLY A 113 -14.87 -21.20 -9.23
N PHE A 114 -14.60 -20.13 -9.96
CA PHE A 114 -14.95 -20.01 -11.38
C PHE A 114 -14.31 -21.11 -12.23
N PHE A 115 -13.01 -21.38 -12.04
CA PHE A 115 -12.31 -22.41 -12.82
C PHE A 115 -12.79 -23.82 -12.51
N LYS A 116 -13.07 -24.12 -11.24
CA LYS A 116 -13.66 -25.41 -10.84
C LYS A 116 -15.04 -25.62 -11.44
N GLU A 117 -15.89 -24.59 -11.42
CA GLU A 117 -17.20 -24.62 -12.05
C GLU A 117 -17.10 -24.78 -13.57
N LEU A 118 -16.15 -24.09 -14.21
CA LEU A 118 -15.88 -24.20 -15.64
C LEU A 118 -15.48 -25.63 -16.03
N LEU A 119 -14.55 -26.25 -15.30
CA LEU A 119 -14.12 -27.63 -15.57
C LEU A 119 -15.27 -28.63 -15.37
N SER A 120 -16.01 -28.51 -14.26
CA SER A 120 -17.15 -29.37 -13.96
C SER A 120 -18.26 -29.25 -15.02
N THR A 121 -18.58 -28.01 -15.42
CA THR A 121 -19.58 -27.74 -16.47
C THR A 121 -19.11 -28.27 -17.82
N SER A 122 -17.83 -28.11 -18.15
CA SER A 122 -17.24 -28.62 -19.38
C SER A 122 -17.29 -30.14 -19.43
N LYS A 123 -16.94 -30.84 -18.33
CA LYS A 123 -17.05 -32.31 -18.21
C LYS A 123 -18.47 -32.79 -18.48
N LYS A 124 -19.47 -32.16 -17.85
CA LYS A 124 -20.88 -32.52 -18.03
C LYS A 124 -21.36 -32.24 -19.45
N SER A 125 -21.10 -31.04 -19.97
CA SER A 125 -21.51 -30.64 -21.31
C SER A 125 -20.88 -31.53 -22.38
N PHE A 126 -19.60 -31.88 -22.21
CA PHE A 126 -18.88 -32.80 -23.07
C PHE A 126 -19.52 -34.19 -23.03
N HIS A 127 -19.78 -34.73 -21.83
CA HIS A 127 -20.45 -36.04 -21.67
C HIS A 127 -21.81 -36.07 -22.36
N ASP A 128 -22.66 -35.08 -22.10
CA ASP A 128 -24.01 -35.01 -22.68
C ASP A 128 -23.97 -34.91 -24.22
N MET A 129 -23.04 -34.11 -24.75
CA MET A 129 -22.85 -33.96 -26.19
C MET A 129 -22.35 -35.25 -26.86
N PHE A 130 -21.35 -35.91 -26.26
CA PHE A 130 -20.78 -37.13 -26.80
C PHE A 130 -21.73 -38.32 -26.68
N LYS A 131 -22.44 -38.44 -25.55
CA LYS A 131 -23.50 -39.43 -25.38
C LYS A 131 -24.61 -39.28 -26.44
N ARG A 132 -25.03 -38.04 -26.74
CA ARG A 132 -26.02 -37.78 -27.80
C ARG A 132 -25.52 -38.16 -29.20
N THR A 133 -24.24 -37.91 -29.46
CA THR A 133 -23.65 -38.07 -30.81
C THR A 133 -23.22 -39.50 -31.10
N TYR A 134 -22.59 -40.16 -30.13
CA TYR A 134 -21.95 -41.47 -30.29
C TYR A 134 -22.65 -42.60 -29.52
N GLY A 135 -23.61 -42.27 -28.66
CA GLY A 135 -24.43 -43.24 -27.95
C GLY A 135 -23.63 -44.19 -27.07
N ILE A 136 -23.99 -45.48 -27.16
CA ILE A 136 -23.46 -46.56 -26.30
C ILE A 136 -21.94 -46.75 -26.48
N ILE A 137 -21.41 -46.54 -27.69
CA ILE A 137 -19.97 -46.70 -27.98
C ILE A 137 -19.16 -45.74 -27.11
N TYR A 138 -19.64 -44.50 -26.95
CA TYR A 138 -19.04 -43.54 -26.04
C TYR A 138 -19.23 -43.94 -24.58
N GLU A 139 -20.45 -44.32 -24.17
CA GLU A 139 -20.71 -44.66 -22.76
C GLU A 139 -19.78 -45.76 -22.23
N GLN A 140 -19.52 -46.79 -23.05
CA GLN A 140 -18.60 -47.88 -22.72
C GLN A 140 -17.15 -47.43 -22.51
N ASN A 141 -16.74 -46.31 -23.12
CA ASN A 141 -15.38 -45.78 -23.06
C ASN A 141 -15.31 -44.41 -22.36
N SER A 142 -16.40 -43.99 -21.69
CA SER A 142 -16.53 -42.66 -21.10
C SER A 142 -15.57 -42.42 -19.93
N PHE A 143 -15.01 -43.49 -19.35
CA PHE A 143 -13.99 -43.43 -18.31
C PHE A 143 -12.73 -42.68 -18.78
N LEU A 144 -12.31 -42.84 -20.04
CA LEU A 144 -11.13 -42.15 -20.59
C LEU A 144 -11.22 -40.63 -20.48
N PHE A 145 -12.40 -40.09 -20.76
CA PHE A 145 -12.66 -38.66 -20.65
C PHE A 145 -12.83 -38.25 -19.19
N THR A 146 -13.45 -39.10 -18.37
CA THR A 146 -13.61 -38.85 -16.93
C THR A 146 -12.25 -38.70 -16.26
N ASP A 147 -11.32 -39.61 -16.55
CA ASP A 147 -9.95 -39.63 -16.04
C ASP A 147 -9.17 -38.39 -16.51
N LEU A 148 -9.29 -38.02 -17.79
CA LEU A 148 -8.69 -36.78 -18.31
C LEU A 148 -9.15 -35.54 -17.53
N PHE A 149 -10.47 -35.39 -17.32
CA PHE A 149 -11.00 -34.26 -16.55
C PHE A 149 -10.52 -34.27 -15.09
N GLU A 150 -10.36 -35.44 -14.48
CA GLU A 150 -9.80 -35.56 -13.12
C GLU A 150 -8.32 -35.13 -13.07
N GLU A 151 -7.52 -35.49 -14.08
CA GLU A 151 -6.13 -35.02 -14.16
C GLU A 151 -6.04 -33.51 -14.39
N LEU A 152 -6.94 -32.92 -15.19
CA LEU A 152 -7.04 -31.46 -15.35
C LEU A 152 -7.41 -30.75 -14.04
N GLU A 153 -8.33 -31.32 -13.27
CA GLU A 153 -8.72 -30.80 -11.94
C GLU A 153 -7.56 -30.92 -10.92
N LYS A 154 -6.82 -32.03 -10.94
CA LYS A 154 -5.63 -32.24 -10.11
C LYS A 154 -4.51 -31.27 -10.49
N TYR A 155 -4.27 -31.07 -11.78
CA TYR A 155 -3.30 -30.09 -12.28
C TYR A 155 -3.64 -28.69 -11.79
N PHE A 156 -4.89 -28.26 -11.95
CA PHE A 156 -5.33 -26.95 -11.49
C PHE A 156 -5.19 -26.78 -9.95
N SER A 157 -5.49 -27.84 -9.19
CA SER A 157 -5.50 -27.77 -7.73
C SER A 157 -4.11 -27.90 -7.08
N LYS A 158 -3.22 -28.71 -7.66
CA LYS A 158 -1.93 -29.10 -7.05
C LYS A 158 -0.70 -28.74 -7.88
N GLY A 159 -0.83 -28.49 -9.18
CA GLY A 159 0.26 -28.11 -10.08
C GLY A 159 1.35 -29.17 -10.31
N ASN A 160 1.22 -30.38 -9.75
CA ASN A 160 2.22 -31.44 -9.79
C ASN A 160 1.81 -32.58 -10.74
N VAL A 161 1.37 -32.21 -11.94
CA VAL A 161 0.99 -33.15 -13.01
C VAL A 161 1.64 -32.65 -14.29
N ASP A 162 2.36 -33.51 -15.01
CA ASP A 162 2.84 -33.20 -16.35
C ASP A 162 1.64 -33.32 -17.32
N LEU A 163 1.09 -32.17 -17.70
CA LEU A 163 -0.02 -32.13 -18.65
C LEU A 163 0.34 -32.70 -20.01
N ILE A 164 1.60 -32.63 -20.43
CA ILE A 164 2.01 -33.17 -21.73
C ILE A 164 1.90 -34.68 -21.68
N GLU A 165 2.42 -35.31 -20.63
CA GLU A 165 2.32 -36.76 -20.41
C GLU A 165 0.86 -37.23 -20.30
N VAL A 166 0.02 -36.50 -19.55
CA VAL A 166 -1.41 -36.81 -19.43
C VAL A 166 -2.12 -36.76 -20.79
N MET A 167 -1.85 -35.72 -21.58
CA MET A 167 -2.45 -35.56 -22.90
C MET A 167 -1.97 -36.63 -23.89
N ASP A 168 -0.68 -36.95 -23.87
CA ASP A 168 -0.09 -37.99 -24.73
C ASP A 168 -0.68 -39.36 -24.40
N ASN A 169 -0.79 -39.70 -23.11
CA ASN A 169 -1.41 -40.95 -22.68
C ASN A 169 -2.89 -41.01 -23.06
N PHE A 170 -3.63 -39.92 -22.84
CA PHE A 170 -5.05 -39.83 -23.23
C PHE A 170 -5.24 -40.08 -24.72
N PHE A 171 -4.50 -39.39 -25.59
CA PHE A 171 -4.64 -39.55 -27.03
C PHE A 171 -4.16 -40.92 -27.52
N SER A 172 -3.11 -41.47 -26.92
CA SER A 172 -2.64 -42.83 -27.23
C SER A 172 -3.75 -43.87 -27.02
N ILE A 173 -4.38 -43.87 -25.84
CA ILE A 173 -5.48 -44.80 -25.52
C ILE A 173 -6.70 -44.50 -26.39
N LEU A 174 -7.05 -43.23 -26.60
CA LEU A 174 -8.18 -42.83 -27.43
C LEU A 174 -8.01 -43.33 -28.87
N TYR A 175 -6.83 -43.17 -29.46
CA TYR A 175 -6.56 -43.63 -30.82
C TYR A 175 -6.64 -45.16 -30.93
N GLN A 176 -6.12 -45.90 -29.95
CA GLN A 176 -6.25 -47.37 -29.92
C GLN A 176 -7.73 -47.80 -29.88
N LYS A 177 -8.56 -47.16 -29.04
CA LYS A 177 -9.99 -47.47 -28.96
C LYS A 177 -10.75 -47.04 -30.22
N MET A 178 -10.44 -45.89 -30.80
CA MET A 178 -11.04 -45.48 -32.07
C MET A 178 -10.67 -46.44 -33.21
N PHE A 179 -9.42 -46.90 -33.24
CA PHE A 179 -8.96 -47.84 -34.27
C PHE A 179 -9.71 -49.17 -34.20
N THR A 180 -9.88 -49.75 -33.00
CA THR A 180 -10.62 -51.00 -32.83
C THR A 180 -12.10 -50.85 -33.16
N VAL A 181 -12.73 -49.73 -32.79
CA VAL A 181 -14.13 -49.42 -33.13
C VAL A 181 -14.33 -49.28 -34.64
N LEU A 182 -13.44 -48.56 -35.34
CA LEU A 182 -13.52 -48.36 -36.78
C LEU A 182 -13.26 -49.64 -37.59
N ASN A 183 -12.48 -50.56 -37.02
CA ASN A 183 -12.08 -51.80 -37.66
C ASN A 183 -12.68 -53.04 -36.99
N ALA A 184 -13.90 -52.93 -36.46
CA ALA A 184 -14.57 -53.99 -35.69
C ALA A 184 -14.74 -55.34 -36.45
N GLN A 185 -14.54 -55.35 -37.76
CA GLN A 185 -14.51 -56.54 -38.62
C GLN A 185 -13.23 -57.39 -38.45
N TYR A 186 -12.21 -56.87 -37.77
CA TYR A 186 -10.95 -57.56 -37.49
C TYR A 186 -10.82 -57.83 -35.98
N THR A 187 -10.29 -59.00 -35.63
CA THR A 187 -9.88 -59.31 -34.26
C THR A 187 -8.45 -58.85 -34.06
N PHE A 188 -8.24 -57.89 -33.18
CA PHE A 188 -6.91 -57.42 -32.78
C PHE A 188 -6.51 -58.12 -31.48
N ASP A 189 -5.29 -58.63 -31.43
CA ASP A 189 -4.69 -59.29 -30.26
C ASP A 189 -3.82 -58.24 -29.54
N ASP A 190 -3.92 -58.12 -28.22
CA ASP A 190 -3.33 -57.04 -27.40
C ASP A 190 -1.79 -57.14 -27.21
N LYS A 191 -1.03 -57.48 -28.26
CA LYS A 191 0.45 -57.57 -28.20
C LYS A 191 1.16 -56.27 -28.52
#